data_AF-A0A6L8T9A5-F1
#
_entry.id   AF-A0A6L8T9A5-F1
#
_cell.length_a   1.000
_cell.length_b   1.000
_cell.length_c   1.000
_cell.angle_alpha   90.00
_cell.angle_beta   90.00
_cell.angle_gamma   90.00
#
_symmetry.space_group_name_H-M   'P 1'
#
loop_
_entity.id
_entity.type
_entity.pdbx_description
1 polymer ?
#
loop_
_entity_poly.entity_id
_entity_poly.type
_entity_poly.pdbx_seq_one_letter_code
_entity_poly.pdbx_strand_id
1 'polypeptide(L)' 'MTNGFIKNRRRHQRQKKNWQRSIKQIMNGTRNPSLSIVKKLAQGLGMQLKLEFVLMPTKNKM' A
#
# COMPACT_ATOMS: atom_id res chain seq x y z
N MET A 1 -23.73 25.95 7.09
CA MET A 1 -23.32 24.94 6.08
C MET A 1 -21.85 24.48 6.21
N THR A 2 -21.20 24.56 7.39
CA THR A 2 -19.74 24.42 7.55
C THR A 2 -19.25 23.05 8.08
N ASN A 3 -20.14 22.25 8.70
CA ASN A 3 -19.76 21.01 9.37
C ASN A 3 -19.32 19.88 8.42
N GLY A 4 -19.86 19.84 7.19
CA GLY A 4 -19.50 18.83 6.19
C GLY A 4 -18.06 18.99 5.69
N PHE A 5 -17.67 20.22 5.36
CA PHE A 5 -16.33 20.55 4.87
C PHE A 5 -15.24 20.26 5.90
N ILE A 6 -15.45 20.64 7.16
CA ILE A 6 -14.49 20.40 8.24
C ILE A 6 -14.32 18.90 8.51
N LYS A 7 -15.42 18.13 8.54
CA LYS A 7 -15.36 16.66 8.70
C LYS A 7 -14.57 16.02 7.55
N ASN A 8 -14.77 16.47 6.32
CA ASN A 8 -14.07 15.90 5.17
C ASN A 8 -12.56 16.19 5.21
N ARG A 9 -12.18 17.43 5.58
CA ARG A 9 -10.77 17.81 5.76
C ARG A 9 -10.09 16.96 6.84
N ARG A 10 -10.75 16.73 7.97
CA ARG A 10 -10.22 15.87 9.05
C ARG A 10 -10.04 14.41 8.60
N ARG A 11 -11.00 13.88 7.83
CA ARG A 11 -10.91 12.51 7.27
C ARG A 11 -9.71 12.37 6.34
N HIS A 12 -9.51 13.33 5.44
CA HIS A 12 -8.38 13.29 4.52
C HIS A 12 -7.03 13.33 5.26
N GLN A 13 -6.90 14.18 6.29
CA GLN A 13 -5.69 14.23 7.13
C GLN A 13 -5.44 12.92 7.88
N ARG A 14 -6.50 12.29 8.42
CA ARG A 14 -6.39 10.98 9.08
C ARG A 14 -5.96 9.89 8.10
N GLN A 15 -6.50 9.88 6.88
CA GLN A 15 -6.06 8.94 5.83
C GLN A 15 -4.59 9.16 5.46
N LYS A 16 -4.14 10.41 5.34
CA LYS A 16 -2.73 10.75 5.09
C LYS A 16 -1.82 10.24 6.21
N LYS A 17 -2.19 10.46 7.48
CA LYS A 17 -1.41 9.96 8.64
C LYS A 17 -1.36 8.43 8.69
N ASN A 18 -2.48 7.76 8.43
CA ASN A 18 -2.56 6.30 8.41
C ASN A 18 -1.73 5.69 7.26
N TRP A 19 -1.71 6.35 6.11
CA TRP A 19 -0.87 5.99 4.98
C TRP A 19 0.62 6.03 5.33
N GLN A 20 1.07 7.16 5.90
CA GLN A 20 2.47 7.33 6.33
C GLN A 20 2.89 6.28 7.37
N ARG A 21 2.03 5.99 8.35
CA ARG A 21 2.28 4.91 9.34
C ARG A 21 2.41 3.54 8.67
N SER A 22 1.58 3.26 7.68
CA SER A 22 1.59 1.97 6.98
C SER A 22 2.88 1.79 6.17
N ILE A 23 3.35 2.84 5.48
CA ILE A 23 4.67 2.82 4.79
C ILE A 23 5.79 2.52 5.78
N LYS A 24 5.85 3.23 6.92
CA LYS A 24 6.90 3.01 7.94
C LYS A 24 6.94 1.56 8.41
N GLN A 25 5.79 0.93 8.65
CA GLN A 25 5.73 -0.46 9.08
C GLN A 25 6.21 -1.43 7.99
N ILE A 26 5.84 -1.19 6.73
CA ILE A 26 6.29 -1.98 5.58
C ILE A 26 7.80 -1.86 5.39
N MET A 27 8.34 -0.63 5.42
CA MET A 27 9.78 -0.38 5.31
C MET A 27 10.57 -1.06 6.44
N ASN A 28 10.00 -1.11 7.65
CA ASN A 28 10.60 -1.77 8.79
C ASN A 28 10.31 -3.28 8.85
N GLY A 29 9.66 -3.87 7.84
CA GLY A 29 9.37 -5.32 7.79
C GLY A 29 8.34 -5.81 8.82
N THR A 30 7.62 -4.91 9.49
CA THR A 30 6.67 -5.23 10.57
C THR A 30 5.23 -5.40 10.08
N ARG A 31 4.99 -5.24 8.78
CA ARG A 31 3.66 -5.38 8.17
C ARG A 31 3.75 -5.85 6.73
N ASN A 32 2.87 -6.80 6.37
CA ASN A 32 2.66 -7.21 4.99
C ASN A 32 1.94 -6.10 4.19
N PRO A 33 2.52 -5.58 3.09
CA PRO A 33 1.86 -4.59 2.26
C PRO A 33 0.64 -5.17 1.53
N SER A 34 -0.48 -4.45 1.56
CA SER A 34 -1.62 -4.76 0.68
C SER A 34 -1.31 -4.32 -0.76
N LEU A 35 -1.91 -5.00 -1.75
CA LEU A 35 -1.75 -4.65 -3.17
C LEU A 35 -2.05 -3.17 -3.47
N SER A 36 -3.03 -2.59 -2.79
CA SER A 36 -3.39 -1.17 -2.92
C SER A 36 -2.28 -0.21 -2.44
N ILE A 37 -1.49 -0.61 -1.45
CA ILE A 37 -0.34 0.18 -0.97
C ILE A 37 0.78 0.10 -1.99
N VAL A 38 1.09 -1.09 -2.49
CA VAL A 38 2.15 -1.28 -3.49
C VAL A 38 1.83 -0.52 -4.78
N LYS A 39 0.57 -0.52 -5.24
CA LYS A 39 0.13 0.27 -6.41
C LYS A 39 0.35 1.78 -6.23
N LYS A 40 -0.03 2.33 -5.08
CA LYS A 40 0.16 3.76 -4.76
C LYS A 40 1.63 4.15 -4.62
N LEU A 41 2.46 3.25 -4.08
CA LEU A 41 3.90 3.45 -4.00
C LEU A 41 4.52 3.50 -5.39
N ALA A 42 4.22 2.52 -6.25
CA ALA A 42 4.70 2.50 -7.63
C ALA A 42 4.34 3.81 -8.36
N GLN A 43 3.08 4.25 -8.25
CA GLN A 43 2.63 5.52 -8.83
C GLN A 43 3.40 6.73 -8.27
N GLY A 44 3.62 6.79 -6.96
CA GLY A 44 4.35 7.89 -6.32
C GLY A 44 5.84 7.93 -6.64
N LEU A 45 6.42 6.80 -7.05
CA LEU A 45 7.82 6.64 -7.43
C LEU A 45 8.03 6.76 -8.95
N GLY A 46 6.97 6.94 -9.76
CA GLY A 46 7.08 6.91 -11.22
C GLY A 46 7.41 5.52 -11.78
N MET A 47 7.08 4.47 -11.03
CA MET A 47 7.33 3.07 -11.38
C MET A 47 6.05 2.34 -11.77
N GLN A 48 6.19 1.24 -12.51
CA GLN A 48 5.09 0.34 -12.82
C GLN A 48 5.10 -0.87 -11.87
N LEU A 49 3.94 -1.23 -11.31
CA LEU A 49 3.77 -2.49 -10.60
C LEU A 49 3.50 -3.61 -11.60
N LYS A 50 4.36 -4.62 -11.65
CA LYS A 50 4.20 -5.83 -12.46
C LYS A 50 3.82 -7.02 -11.56
N LEU A 51 2.84 -7.80 -11.97
CA LEU A 51 2.50 -9.08 -11.36
C LEU A 51 2.75 -10.17 -12.40
N GLU A 52 3.53 -11.18 -12.04
CA GLU A 52 3.84 -12.29 -12.93
C GLU A 52 3.54 -13.61 -12.24
N PHE A 53 3.02 -14.56 -13.01
CA PHE A 53 2.92 -15.94 -12.58
C PHE A 53 4.20 -16.66 -12.99
N VAL A 54 4.82 -17.33 -12.04
CA VAL A 54 5.98 -18.19 -12.27
C VAL A 54 5.59 -19.64 -12.07
N LEU A 55 6.20 -20.54 -12.83
CA LEU A 55 5.98 -21.98 -12.64
C LEU A 55 6.40 -22.37 -11.22
N MET A 56 5.54 -23.10 -10.51
CA MET A 56 5.91 -23.65 -9.22
C MET A 56 7.01 -24.70 -9.45
N PRO A 57 8.07 -24.72 -8.64
CA PRO A 57 9.06 -25.80 -8.74
C PRO A 57 8.34 -27.11 -8.47
N THR A 58 8.28 -27.98 -9.47
CA THR A 58 7.84 -29.36 -9.27
C THR A 58 8.88 -30.02 -8.40
N LYS A 59 8.52 -30.34 -7.15
CA LYS A 59 9.36 -31.16 -6.27
C LYS A 59 9.51 -32.51 -6.97
N ASN A 60 10.60 -32.71 -7.70
CA ASN A 60 10.95 -34.01 -8.25
C ASN A 60 10.98 -34.97 -7.06
N LYS A 61 10.01 -35.89 -7.01
CA LYS A 61 10.11 -37.08 -6.18
C LYS A 61 11.18 -37.94 -6.83
N MET A 62 12.42 -37.78 -6.38
CA MET A 62 13.40 -38.87 -6.44
C MET A 62 13.16 -39.76 -5.23
#